data_AF-A0A0G0PS84-F1
#
_entry.id   AF-A0A0G0PS84-F1
#
_cell.length_a   1.000
_cell.length_b   1.000
_cell.length_c   1.000
_cell.angle_alpha   90.00
_cell.angle_beta   90.00
_cell.angle_gamma   90.00
#
_symmetry.space_group_name_H-M   'P 1'
#
loop_
_entity.id
_entity.type
_entity.pdbx_description
1 polymer ?
#
loop_
_entity_poly.entity_id
_entity_poly.type
_entity_poly.pdbx_seq_one_letter_code
_entity_poly.pdbx_strand_id
1 'polypeptide(L)'
;MISKVFLDIYNAVWKEVFPDITPLPIDTFKTIFTKDLLLPVQKECIVKKTPIYIGKEYTYKRFISDEARWERINVDNNMSPKIPVSSLADIVPKVQEFAFFKGSRTQNSDVVEESDDIHSSSYIYNSEHIYNSSKILFGYNIQQSEFLLASSGNKACEFGIALVDSASTSNSFDIGWSAKSSNCYFCNNVFDLRDCMFCFNIESKQYCIANMQFTEEEYKKLKPMILKEYIDQLQKPDGFRFVSDL
;
A
#
# COMPACT_ATOMS: atom_id res chain seq x y z
N MET A 1 -7.85 6.70 14.70
CA MET A 1 -9.13 6.43 14.01
C MET A 1 -8.96 6.99 12.61
N ILE A 2 -9.18 6.16 11.59
CA ILE A 2 -8.99 6.57 10.20
C ILE A 2 -9.93 7.73 9.86
N SER A 3 -9.45 8.72 9.09
CA SER A 3 -10.27 9.86 8.70
C SER A 3 -11.34 9.48 7.67
N LYS A 4 -12.43 10.26 7.64
CA LYS A 4 -13.59 9.99 6.78
C LYS A 4 -13.22 9.89 5.29
N VAL A 5 -12.30 10.73 4.83
CA VAL A 5 -11.88 10.74 3.42
C VAL A 5 -11.29 9.40 2.98
N PHE A 6 -10.53 8.73 3.85
CA PHE A 6 -9.99 7.42 3.54
C PHE A 6 -11.04 6.31 3.60
N LEU A 7 -12.02 6.41 4.48
CA LEU A 7 -13.18 5.51 4.46
C LEU A 7 -13.99 5.65 3.17
N ASP A 8 -14.19 6.89 2.70
CA ASP A 8 -14.90 7.16 1.44
C ASP A 8 -14.13 6.58 0.23
N ILE A 9 -12.79 6.73 0.21
CA ILE A 9 -11.92 6.10 -0.80
C ILE A 9 -12.01 4.57 -0.73
N TYR A 10 -11.85 3.99 0.46
CA TYR A 10 -11.95 2.54 0.67
C TYR A 10 -13.26 1.97 0.11
N ASN A 11 -14.38 2.60 0.44
CA ASN A 11 -15.70 2.19 -0.03
C ASN A 11 -15.85 2.33 -1.56
N ALA A 12 -15.28 3.38 -2.15
CA ALA A 12 -15.31 3.60 -3.59
C ALA A 12 -14.52 2.52 -4.35
N VAL A 13 -13.28 2.23 -3.93
CA VAL A 13 -12.47 1.18 -4.56
C VAL A 13 -13.11 -0.19 -4.37
N TRP A 14 -13.61 -0.49 -3.17
CA TRP A 14 -14.31 -1.75 -2.91
C TRP A 14 -15.50 -1.91 -3.85
N LYS A 15 -16.34 -0.88 -4.01
CA LYS A 15 -17.51 -0.94 -4.87
C LYS A 15 -17.14 -1.12 -6.34
N GLU A 16 -16.03 -0.54 -6.81
CA GLU A 16 -15.60 -0.73 -8.19
C GLU A 16 -15.17 -2.19 -8.45
N VAL A 17 -14.41 -2.78 -7.51
CA VAL A 17 -13.88 -4.15 -7.66
C VAL A 17 -14.93 -5.22 -7.33
N PHE A 18 -15.81 -4.95 -6.36
CA PHE A 18 -16.86 -5.83 -5.87
C PHE A 18 -18.23 -5.12 -5.79
N PRO A 19 -18.89 -4.85 -6.94
CA PRO A 19 -20.08 -3.99 -7.00
C PRO A 19 -21.27 -4.49 -6.20
N ASP A 20 -21.43 -5.82 -6.12
CA ASP A 20 -22.58 -6.47 -5.49
C ASP A 20 -22.28 -7.01 -4.08
N ILE A 21 -21.13 -6.65 -3.50
CA ILE A 21 -20.69 -7.15 -2.19
C ILE A 21 -20.47 -5.98 -1.24
N THR A 22 -21.07 -6.06 -0.05
CA THR A 22 -20.86 -5.07 1.02
C THR A 22 -19.37 -5.02 1.43
N PRO A 23 -18.77 -3.82 1.55
CA PRO A 23 -17.42 -3.66 2.06
C PRO A 23 -17.21 -4.32 3.43
N LEU A 24 -16.05 -4.95 3.60
CA LEU A 24 -15.62 -5.41 4.91
C LEU A 24 -15.38 -4.20 5.83
N PRO A 25 -15.49 -4.36 7.16
CA PRO A 25 -14.93 -3.38 8.07
C PRO A 25 -13.43 -3.19 7.77
N ILE A 26 -12.97 -1.94 7.71
CA ILE A 26 -11.61 -1.65 7.24
C ILE A 26 -10.52 -2.30 8.09
N ASP A 27 -10.73 -2.46 9.40
CA ASP A 27 -9.78 -3.17 10.28
C ASP A 27 -9.71 -4.66 9.96
N THR A 28 -10.85 -5.27 9.62
CA THR A 28 -10.92 -6.65 9.13
C THR A 28 -10.22 -6.78 7.80
N PHE A 29 -10.50 -5.87 6.85
CA PHE A 29 -9.83 -5.79 5.56
C PHE A 29 -8.30 -5.71 5.74
N LYS A 30 -7.82 -4.76 6.55
CA LYS A 30 -6.39 -4.58 6.83
C LYS A 30 -5.78 -5.87 7.39
N THR A 31 -6.43 -6.47 8.39
CA THR A 31 -5.96 -7.70 9.04
C THR A 31 -5.80 -8.86 8.05
N ILE A 32 -6.70 -8.97 7.08
CA ILE A 32 -6.68 -10.05 6.08
C ILE A 32 -5.64 -9.74 5.00
N PHE A 33 -5.71 -8.54 4.42
CA PHE A 33 -5.08 -8.27 3.13
C PHE A 33 -3.69 -7.64 3.19
N THR A 34 -3.21 -7.22 4.37
CA THR A 34 -1.95 -6.46 4.47
C THR A 34 -0.85 -7.20 5.22
N LYS A 35 -1.02 -8.50 5.50
CA LYS A 35 -0.08 -9.26 6.33
C LYS A 35 1.33 -9.30 5.75
N ASP A 36 1.42 -9.51 4.45
CA ASP A 36 2.70 -9.63 3.73
C ASP A 36 3.23 -8.29 3.22
N LEU A 37 2.53 -7.19 3.53
CA LEU A 37 2.95 -5.85 3.13
C LEU A 37 3.93 -5.25 4.14
N LEU A 38 4.97 -4.61 3.60
CA LEU A 38 5.96 -3.84 4.34
C LEU A 38 5.41 -2.45 4.68
N LEU A 39 4.28 -2.39 5.40
CA LEU A 39 3.68 -1.13 5.83
C LEU A 39 4.50 -0.46 6.94
N PRO A 40 4.50 0.88 7.00
CA PRO A 40 5.29 1.62 7.97
C PRO A 40 4.78 1.40 9.39
N VAL A 41 5.69 1.52 10.35
CA VAL A 41 5.42 1.37 11.78
C VAL A 41 5.44 2.71 12.50
N GLN A 42 4.55 2.88 13.47
CA GLN A 42 4.52 4.08 14.30
C GLN A 42 5.75 4.13 15.22
N LYS A 43 6.40 5.29 15.25
CA LYS A 43 7.47 5.69 16.18
C LYS A 43 7.12 7.03 16.82
N GLU A 44 7.93 7.46 17.78
CA GLU A 44 7.77 8.75 18.46
C GLU A 44 8.83 9.74 17.95
N CYS A 45 8.40 10.96 17.61
CA CYS A 45 9.30 12.09 17.42
C CYS A 45 9.92 12.49 18.76
N ILE A 46 11.25 12.40 18.87
CA ILE A 46 11.94 12.59 20.15
C ILE A 46 11.79 14.02 20.71
N VAL A 47 11.62 15.01 19.82
CA VAL A 47 11.54 16.44 20.17
C VAL A 47 10.13 16.84 20.58
N LYS A 48 9.12 16.51 19.75
CA LYS A 48 7.74 16.97 19.92
C LYS A 48 6.83 15.97 20.65
N LYS A 49 7.28 14.72 20.84
CA LYS A 49 6.48 13.63 21.44
C LYS A 49 5.22 13.29 20.64
N THR A 50 5.25 13.54 19.34
CA THR A 50 4.17 13.24 18.40
C THR A 50 4.44 11.92 17.66
N PRO A 51 3.38 11.22 17.19
CA PRO A 51 3.55 10.04 16.36
C PRO A 51 4.14 10.41 15.00
N ILE A 52 5.00 9.53 14.50
CA ILE A 52 5.55 9.55 13.14
C ILE A 52 5.61 8.11 12.63
N TYR A 53 5.81 7.93 11.33
CA TYR A 53 5.78 6.62 10.68
C TYR A 53 7.08 6.39 9.93
N ILE A 54 7.58 5.15 9.99
CA ILE A 54 8.90 4.76 9.49
C ILE A 54 8.79 3.39 8.83
N GLY A 55 9.46 3.22 7.70
CA GLY A 55 9.63 1.90 7.10
C GLY A 55 10.32 0.88 7.97
N LYS A 56 9.88 -0.37 7.85
CA LYS A 56 10.41 -1.48 8.68
C LYS A 56 11.89 -1.76 8.39
N GLU A 57 12.38 -1.39 7.21
CA GLU A 57 13.76 -1.52 6.78
C GLU A 57 14.72 -0.54 7.49
N TYR A 58 14.22 0.55 8.07
CA TYR A 58 15.06 1.52 8.76
C TYR A 58 15.31 1.13 10.22
N THR A 59 16.58 0.85 10.54
CA THR A 59 17.01 0.36 11.87
C THR A 59 17.46 1.46 12.83
N TYR A 60 17.22 2.73 12.49
CA TYR A 60 17.55 3.87 13.34
C TYR A 60 16.79 3.82 14.67
N LYS A 61 17.39 4.37 15.72
CA LYS A 61 16.82 4.33 17.09
C LYS A 61 16.10 5.61 17.50
N ARG A 62 16.37 6.71 16.81
CA ARG A 62 15.96 8.05 17.22
C ARG A 62 15.44 8.79 16.02
N PHE A 63 14.26 9.36 16.17
CA PHE A 63 13.52 9.90 15.05
C PHE A 63 13.01 11.31 15.31
N ILE A 64 12.83 12.05 14.23
CA ILE A 64 12.34 13.42 14.23
C ILE A 64 11.30 13.61 13.12
N SER A 65 10.25 14.38 13.41
CA SER A 65 9.28 14.85 12.41
C SER A 65 9.87 15.98 11.55
N ASP A 66 9.33 16.21 10.36
CA ASP A 66 9.82 17.30 9.50
C ASP A 66 9.66 18.69 10.15
N GLU A 67 8.52 18.95 10.78
CA GLU A 67 8.25 20.21 11.51
C GLU A 67 9.33 20.50 12.56
N ALA A 68 9.54 19.58 13.50
CA ALA A 68 10.58 19.70 14.53
C ALA A 68 12.01 19.86 13.96
N ARG A 69 12.28 19.24 12.80
CA ARG A 69 13.57 19.40 12.11
C ARG A 69 13.70 20.81 11.55
N TRP A 70 12.66 21.34 10.89
CA TRP A 70 12.65 22.70 10.34
C TRP A 70 12.78 23.77 11.40
N GLU A 71 12.08 23.63 12.53
CA GLU A 71 12.21 24.55 13.66
C GLU A 71 13.66 24.67 14.15
N ARG A 72 14.39 23.55 14.22
CA ARG A 72 15.81 23.54 14.61
C ARG A 72 16.71 24.18 13.54
N ILE A 73 16.50 23.84 12.28
CA ILE A 73 17.30 24.38 11.16
C ILE A 73 17.11 25.89 11.03
N ASN A 74 15.92 26.41 11.28
CA ASN A 74 15.64 27.85 11.15
C ASN A 74 16.26 28.71 12.25
N VAL A 75 16.78 28.12 13.33
CA VAL A 75 17.50 28.86 14.38
C VAL A 75 18.92 29.20 13.92
N ASP A 76 19.73 28.19 13.61
CA ASP A 76 21.14 28.34 13.27
C ASP A 76 21.66 27.24 12.33
N ASN A 77 20.77 26.67 11.52
CA ASN A 77 21.01 25.47 10.72
C ASN A 77 21.37 24.24 11.56
N ASN A 78 20.84 24.16 12.79
CA ASN A 78 21.07 23.07 13.76
C ASN A 78 22.57 22.88 14.03
N MET A 79 23.30 24.00 14.17
CA MET A 79 24.73 24.04 14.44
C MET A 79 25.01 23.93 15.94
N SER A 80 26.26 23.64 16.29
CA SER A 80 26.69 23.56 17.68
C SER A 80 28.03 24.25 17.89
N PRO A 81 28.27 24.83 19.09
CA PRO A 81 29.60 25.28 19.48
C PRO A 81 30.66 24.18 19.33
N LYS A 82 31.86 24.60 18.94
CA LYS A 82 33.05 23.74 18.84
C LYS A 82 33.48 23.28 20.24
N ILE A 83 33.80 22.00 20.37
CA ILE A 83 34.48 21.43 21.54
C ILE A 83 35.90 21.00 21.16
N PRO A 84 36.84 20.88 22.11
CA PRO A 84 38.09 20.15 21.89
C PRO A 84 37.78 18.70 21.53
N VAL A 85 38.47 18.17 20.52
CA VAL A 85 38.30 16.78 20.06
C VAL A 85 39.67 16.13 20.02
N SER A 86 39.84 15.08 20.81
CA SER A 86 41.06 14.28 20.91
C SER A 86 40.82 12.81 20.56
N SER A 87 39.57 12.34 20.68
CA SER A 87 39.17 10.98 20.40
C SER A 87 37.71 10.87 19.95
N LEU A 88 37.30 9.67 19.51
CA LEU A 88 35.91 9.35 19.19
C LEU A 88 34.98 9.51 20.41
N ALA A 89 35.48 9.29 21.62
CA ALA A 89 34.70 9.41 22.85
C ALA A 89 34.21 10.86 23.09
N ASP A 90 34.92 11.86 22.55
CA ASP A 90 34.51 13.26 22.60
C ASP A 90 33.38 13.57 21.59
N ILE A 91 33.35 12.83 20.47
CA ILE A 91 32.43 13.08 19.34
C ILE A 91 31.10 12.36 19.54
N VAL A 92 31.10 11.11 19.98
CA VAL A 92 29.89 10.26 20.00
C VAL A 92 28.74 10.87 20.82
N PRO A 93 28.95 11.36 22.06
CA PRO A 93 27.90 12.03 22.81
C PRO A 93 27.37 13.27 22.08
N LYS A 94 28.26 13.99 21.37
CA LYS A 94 27.88 15.19 20.63
C LYS A 94 27.02 14.88 19.41
N VAL A 95 27.37 13.82 18.67
CA VAL A 95 26.56 13.33 17.53
C VAL A 95 25.18 12.90 18.00
N GLN A 96 25.06 12.32 19.20
CA GLN A 96 23.77 11.99 19.78
C GLN A 96 22.88 13.22 20.04
N GLU A 97 23.36 14.47 20.00
CA GLU A 97 22.45 15.62 20.08
C GLU A 97 21.69 15.89 18.76
N PHE A 98 22.18 15.35 17.64
CA PHE A 98 21.73 15.69 16.27
C PHE A 98 21.35 14.48 15.41
N ALA A 99 21.88 13.29 15.71
CA ALA A 99 21.67 12.07 14.95
C ALA A 99 20.24 11.54 15.13
N PHE A 100 19.33 12.10 14.34
CA PHE A 100 17.94 11.70 14.21
C PHE A 100 17.66 11.30 12.77
N PHE A 101 16.86 10.27 12.60
CA PHE A 101 16.33 9.91 11.30
C PHE A 101 14.97 10.58 11.10
N LYS A 102 14.74 11.18 9.93
CA LYS A 102 13.45 11.81 9.61
C LYS A 102 12.42 10.73 9.30
N GLY A 103 11.27 10.79 9.97
CA GLY A 103 10.12 9.96 9.65
C GLY A 103 8.98 10.73 9.00
N SER A 104 7.96 9.99 8.57
CA SER A 104 6.82 10.51 7.82
C SER A 104 7.28 11.43 6.69
N ARG A 105 8.25 10.93 5.91
CA ARG A 105 8.88 11.67 4.82
C ARG A 105 7.85 11.89 3.74
N THR A 106 7.52 13.15 3.53
CA THR A 106 6.64 13.59 2.46
C THR A 106 7.33 14.68 1.65
N GLN A 107 7.11 14.68 0.33
CA GLN A 107 7.59 15.69 -0.58
C GLN A 107 6.53 15.96 -1.65
N ASN A 108 6.18 17.24 -1.87
CA ASN A 108 5.19 17.67 -2.87
C ASN A 108 3.87 16.86 -2.80
N SER A 109 3.45 16.49 -1.59
CA SER A 109 2.34 15.56 -1.36
C SER A 109 1.33 16.18 -0.40
N ASP A 110 0.06 15.79 -0.51
CA ASP A 110 -1.03 16.35 0.28
C ASP A 110 -1.97 15.25 0.81
N VAL A 111 -2.57 15.46 1.98
CA VAL A 111 -3.43 14.48 2.67
C VAL A 111 -2.73 13.11 2.81
N VAL A 112 -1.73 13.07 3.70
CA VAL A 112 -0.95 11.87 3.99
C VAL A 112 -1.08 11.52 5.47
N GLU A 113 -1.56 10.31 5.76
CA GLU A 113 -1.77 9.80 7.11
C GLU A 113 -1.06 8.45 7.28
N GLU A 114 -0.46 8.23 8.45
CA GLU A 114 0.17 6.95 8.82
C GLU A 114 1.23 6.40 7.87
N SER A 115 1.84 7.25 7.04
CA SER A 115 2.67 6.86 5.90
C SER A 115 4.10 7.42 5.96
N ASP A 116 5.02 6.83 5.18
CA ASP A 116 6.41 7.26 5.05
C ASP A 116 6.90 7.16 3.59
N ASP A 117 7.89 7.97 3.22
CA ASP A 117 8.47 8.02 1.86
C ASP A 117 7.46 8.26 0.72
N ILE A 118 6.73 9.38 0.80
CA ILE A 118 5.67 9.75 -0.11
C ILE A 118 6.08 10.95 -0.96
N HIS A 119 6.02 10.81 -2.28
CA HIS A 119 6.47 11.83 -3.22
C HIS A 119 5.43 12.13 -4.30
N SER A 120 5.14 13.41 -4.52
CA SER A 120 4.21 13.87 -5.56
C SER A 120 2.87 13.12 -5.57
N SER A 121 2.35 12.82 -4.38
CA SER A 121 1.22 11.91 -4.21
C SER A 121 0.17 12.52 -3.28
N SER A 122 -1.09 12.07 -3.37
CA SER A 122 -2.15 12.62 -2.51
C SER A 122 -3.19 11.60 -2.07
N TYR A 123 -3.75 11.80 -0.88
CA TYR A 123 -4.68 10.85 -0.26
C TYR A 123 -4.00 9.49 -0.07
N ILE A 124 -2.96 9.47 0.77
CA ILE A 124 -2.19 8.26 1.07
C ILE A 124 -2.37 7.88 2.53
N TYR A 125 -2.76 6.64 2.79
CA TYR A 125 -2.97 6.13 4.14
C TYR A 125 -2.18 4.85 4.40
N ASN A 126 -1.50 4.80 5.54
CA ASN A 126 -0.75 3.65 6.01
C ASN A 126 0.07 2.93 4.93
N SER A 127 0.85 3.70 4.18
CA SER A 127 1.57 3.24 3.00
C SER A 127 3.03 3.70 3.00
N GLU A 128 3.85 3.06 2.18
CA GLU A 128 5.28 3.38 2.05
C GLU A 128 5.77 3.29 0.61
N HIS A 129 6.76 4.12 0.26
CA HIS A 129 7.37 4.19 -1.08
C HIS A 129 6.31 4.44 -2.16
N ILE A 130 5.61 5.56 -2.04
CA ILE A 130 4.52 5.91 -2.97
C ILE A 130 4.92 7.14 -3.79
N TYR A 131 4.92 6.97 -5.11
CA TYR A 131 5.43 7.98 -6.03
C TYR A 131 4.41 8.30 -7.14
N ASN A 132 4.13 9.58 -7.35
CA ASN A 132 3.23 10.07 -8.40
C ASN A 132 1.87 9.36 -8.40
N SER A 133 1.28 9.12 -7.23
CA SER A 133 0.10 8.26 -7.08
C SER A 133 -0.97 8.92 -6.20
N SER A 134 -2.21 8.46 -6.31
CA SER A 134 -3.31 9.04 -5.53
C SER A 134 -4.28 8.00 -4.98
N LYS A 135 -4.86 8.26 -3.80
CA LYS A 135 -5.91 7.42 -3.20
C LYS A 135 -5.43 5.99 -2.97
N ILE A 136 -4.29 5.87 -2.29
CA ILE A 136 -3.64 4.60 -1.97
C ILE A 136 -3.77 4.33 -0.48
N LEU A 137 -4.34 3.18 -0.12
CA LEU A 137 -4.44 2.72 1.25
C LEU A 137 -3.69 1.39 1.37
N PHE A 138 -2.83 1.27 2.37
CA PHE A 138 -2.05 0.05 2.59
C PHE A 138 -1.19 -0.33 1.38
N GLY A 139 -0.46 0.62 0.82
CA GLY A 139 0.40 0.46 -0.34
C GLY A 139 1.88 0.30 0.04
N TYR A 140 2.63 -0.47 -0.75
CA TYR A 140 4.08 -0.54 -0.65
C TYR A 140 4.75 -0.50 -2.03
N ASN A 141 5.66 0.43 -2.27
CA ASN A 141 6.39 0.55 -3.55
C ASN A 141 5.44 0.67 -4.76
N ILE A 142 4.60 1.70 -4.76
CA ILE A 142 3.61 1.96 -5.82
C ILE A 142 3.98 3.20 -6.61
N GLN A 143 3.87 3.12 -7.92
CA GLN A 143 4.23 4.19 -8.84
C GLN A 143 3.10 4.48 -9.83
N GLN A 144 2.85 5.76 -10.09
CA GLN A 144 1.96 6.22 -11.17
C GLN A 144 0.56 5.57 -11.13
N SER A 145 0.03 5.26 -9.95
CA SER A 145 -1.20 4.48 -9.79
C SER A 145 -2.25 5.25 -9.01
N GLU A 146 -3.52 4.90 -9.20
CA GLU A 146 -4.61 5.48 -8.42
C GLU A 146 -5.55 4.42 -7.84
N PHE A 147 -6.26 4.75 -6.75
CA PHE A 147 -7.36 3.92 -6.25
C PHE A 147 -6.95 2.47 -5.91
N LEU A 148 -5.83 2.28 -5.20
CA LEU A 148 -5.35 0.94 -4.81
C LEU A 148 -5.52 0.69 -3.31
N LEU A 149 -5.90 -0.54 -2.96
CA LEU A 149 -5.95 -1.03 -1.58
C LEU A 149 -5.02 -2.24 -1.41
N ALA A 150 -4.29 -2.30 -0.30
CA ALA A 150 -3.51 -3.48 0.12
C ALA A 150 -2.59 -4.03 -0.99
N SER A 151 -1.80 -3.17 -1.64
CA SER A 151 -1.13 -3.52 -2.90
C SER A 151 0.39 -3.23 -2.83
N SER A 152 1.20 -3.95 -3.61
CA SER A 152 2.65 -3.79 -3.63
C SER A 152 3.29 -3.86 -5.03
N GLY A 153 4.35 -3.08 -5.25
CA GLY A 153 5.20 -3.19 -6.44
C GLY A 153 4.54 -2.79 -7.76
N ASN A 154 3.44 -2.04 -7.73
CA ASN A 154 2.62 -1.79 -8.91
C ASN A 154 2.99 -0.52 -9.67
N LYS A 155 2.70 -0.53 -10.97
CA LYS A 155 2.89 0.62 -11.86
C LYS A 155 1.71 0.88 -12.79
N ALA A 156 1.22 2.11 -12.84
CA ALA A 156 0.14 2.49 -13.75
C ALA A 156 -1.13 1.63 -13.60
N CYS A 157 -1.48 1.27 -12.36
CA CYS A 157 -2.69 0.50 -12.05
C CYS A 157 -3.78 1.40 -11.45
N GLU A 158 -5.04 1.02 -11.63
CA GLU A 158 -6.20 1.79 -11.16
C GLU A 158 -7.29 0.88 -10.59
N PHE A 159 -7.97 1.28 -9.52
CA PHE A 159 -9.10 0.51 -8.94
C PHE A 159 -8.73 -0.96 -8.68
N GLY A 160 -7.71 -1.15 -7.85
CA GLY A 160 -7.14 -2.46 -7.57
C GLY A 160 -7.17 -2.78 -6.08
N ILE A 161 -7.32 -4.05 -5.77
CA ILE A 161 -7.20 -4.57 -4.40
C ILE A 161 -6.24 -5.75 -4.45
N ALA A 162 -5.28 -5.81 -3.54
CA ALA A 162 -4.31 -6.91 -3.49
C ALA A 162 -3.53 -7.11 -4.81
N LEU A 163 -3.17 -6.04 -5.51
CA LEU A 163 -2.31 -6.14 -6.68
C LEU A 163 -0.84 -6.26 -6.25
N VAL A 164 -0.08 -7.15 -6.87
CA VAL A 164 1.33 -7.40 -6.59
C VAL A 164 2.14 -7.39 -7.89
N ASP A 165 3.20 -6.60 -7.95
CA ASP A 165 4.17 -6.54 -9.05
C ASP A 165 3.52 -6.50 -10.44
N SER A 166 2.45 -5.70 -10.57
CA SER A 166 1.61 -5.66 -11.77
C SER A 166 1.63 -4.29 -12.43
N ALA A 167 1.34 -4.26 -13.74
CA ALA A 167 1.39 -3.03 -14.53
C ALA A 167 0.19 -2.84 -15.46
N SER A 168 -0.41 -1.65 -15.47
CA SER A 168 -1.57 -1.38 -16.33
C SER A 168 -2.74 -2.34 -16.07
N THR A 169 -2.98 -2.64 -14.80
CA THR A 169 -4.10 -3.47 -14.35
C THR A 169 -5.21 -2.61 -13.77
N SER A 170 -6.47 -2.93 -14.07
CA SER A 170 -7.62 -2.19 -13.53
C SER A 170 -8.81 -3.03 -13.07
N ASN A 171 -9.59 -2.50 -12.15
CA ASN A 171 -10.84 -3.11 -11.65
C ASN A 171 -10.66 -4.57 -11.22
N SER A 172 -9.53 -4.86 -10.56
CA SER A 172 -9.07 -6.23 -10.36
C SER A 172 -8.70 -6.50 -8.92
N PHE A 173 -8.74 -7.78 -8.56
CA PHE A 173 -8.46 -8.26 -7.23
C PHE A 173 -7.47 -9.40 -7.23
N ASP A 174 -6.49 -9.35 -6.33
CA ASP A 174 -5.54 -10.43 -6.09
C ASP A 174 -4.85 -10.88 -7.39
N ILE A 175 -4.09 -9.94 -7.97
CA ILE A 175 -3.38 -10.12 -9.24
C ILE A 175 -1.89 -9.98 -9.00
N GLY A 176 -1.13 -11.00 -9.36
CA GLY A 176 0.33 -11.01 -9.23
C GLY A 176 1.05 -11.05 -10.57
N TRP A 177 2.18 -10.36 -10.70
CA TRP A 177 3.13 -10.53 -11.81
C TRP A 177 2.49 -10.39 -13.20
N SER A 178 1.54 -9.47 -13.35
CA SER A 178 0.67 -9.41 -14.51
C SER A 178 0.65 -8.03 -15.14
N ALA A 179 0.22 -7.94 -16.39
CA ALA A 179 0.08 -6.65 -17.03
C ALA A 179 -1.08 -6.55 -18.02
N LYS A 180 -1.54 -5.31 -18.25
CA LYS A 180 -2.58 -4.96 -19.24
C LYS A 180 -3.92 -5.68 -19.04
N SER A 181 -4.25 -6.04 -17.80
CA SER A 181 -5.43 -6.86 -17.51
C SER A 181 -6.52 -6.05 -16.80
N SER A 182 -7.78 -6.38 -17.04
CA SER A 182 -8.91 -5.66 -16.44
C SER A 182 -10.01 -6.61 -16.00
N ASN A 183 -10.76 -6.24 -14.96
CA ASN A 183 -11.85 -7.05 -14.40
C ASN A 183 -11.42 -8.48 -14.04
N CYS A 184 -10.18 -8.64 -13.58
CA CYS A 184 -9.58 -9.94 -13.28
C CYS A 184 -9.58 -10.21 -11.78
N TYR A 185 -9.73 -11.47 -11.40
CA TYR A 185 -9.76 -11.88 -9.99
C TYR A 185 -8.90 -13.13 -9.81
N PHE A 186 -8.03 -13.14 -8.82
CA PHE A 186 -7.23 -14.32 -8.51
C PHE A 186 -6.37 -14.78 -9.69
N CYS A 187 -5.64 -13.88 -10.34
CA CYS A 187 -4.79 -14.25 -11.49
C CYS A 187 -3.32 -14.03 -11.17
N ASN A 188 -2.45 -14.85 -11.75
CA ASN A 188 -1.01 -14.68 -11.58
C ASN A 188 -0.27 -14.98 -12.88
N ASN A 189 0.75 -14.18 -13.18
CA ASN A 189 1.55 -14.31 -14.39
C ASN A 189 0.68 -14.32 -15.66
N VAL A 190 -0.16 -13.29 -15.82
CA VAL A 190 -1.06 -13.13 -16.97
C VAL A 190 -0.84 -11.82 -17.70
N PHE A 191 -1.16 -11.80 -19.00
CA PHE A 191 -0.97 -10.62 -19.84
C PHE A 191 -2.17 -10.37 -20.74
N ASP A 192 -2.71 -9.14 -20.76
CA ASP A 192 -3.85 -8.77 -21.61
C ASP A 192 -5.08 -9.67 -21.40
N LEU A 193 -5.48 -9.87 -20.13
CA LEU A 193 -6.73 -10.55 -19.78
C LEU A 193 -7.87 -9.59 -19.54
N ARG A 194 -9.10 -10.02 -19.86
CA ARG A 194 -10.32 -9.27 -19.54
C ARG A 194 -11.39 -10.18 -18.99
N ASP A 195 -11.97 -9.84 -17.84
CA ASP A 195 -13.04 -10.64 -17.26
C ASP A 195 -12.61 -12.10 -17.07
N CYS A 196 -11.54 -12.32 -16.31
CA CYS A 196 -10.99 -13.64 -16.02
C CYS A 196 -10.92 -13.89 -14.52
N MET A 197 -11.02 -15.15 -14.10
CA MET A 197 -10.87 -15.56 -12.70
C MET A 197 -9.97 -16.77 -12.57
N PHE A 198 -9.13 -16.84 -11.53
CA PHE A 198 -8.29 -18.02 -11.27
C PHE A 198 -7.37 -18.39 -12.45
N CYS A 199 -6.90 -17.40 -13.22
CA CYS A 199 -6.11 -17.65 -14.42
C CYS A 199 -4.61 -17.53 -14.17
N PHE A 200 -3.85 -18.47 -14.73
CA PHE A 200 -2.41 -18.57 -14.51
C PHE A 200 -1.68 -18.86 -15.82
N ASN A 201 -0.59 -18.13 -16.08
CA ASN A 201 0.33 -18.39 -17.20
C ASN A 201 -0.38 -18.37 -18.58
N ILE A 202 -1.30 -17.43 -18.77
CA ILE A 202 -2.02 -17.26 -20.04
C ILE A 202 -2.09 -15.79 -20.45
N GLU A 203 -2.28 -15.56 -21.74
CA GLU A 203 -2.27 -14.23 -22.32
C GLU A 203 -3.39 -14.04 -23.35
N SER A 204 -3.83 -12.79 -23.52
CA SER A 204 -4.75 -12.38 -24.61
C SER A 204 -6.06 -13.18 -24.63
N LYS A 205 -6.69 -13.34 -23.46
CA LYS A 205 -7.96 -14.06 -23.29
C LYS A 205 -8.98 -13.24 -22.55
N GLN A 206 -10.24 -13.64 -22.70
CA GLN A 206 -11.36 -13.06 -21.97
C GLN A 206 -12.35 -14.13 -21.58
N TYR A 207 -13.10 -13.91 -20.50
CA TYR A 207 -14.13 -14.85 -20.01
C TYR A 207 -13.56 -16.23 -19.68
N CYS A 208 -12.41 -16.26 -19.01
CA CYS A 208 -11.80 -17.50 -18.53
C CYS A 208 -12.02 -17.68 -17.03
N ILE A 209 -12.28 -18.93 -16.61
CA ILE A 209 -12.23 -19.31 -15.19
C ILE A 209 -11.33 -20.52 -15.07
N ALA A 210 -10.29 -20.47 -14.23
CA ALA A 210 -9.31 -21.55 -14.09
C ALA A 210 -8.72 -21.99 -15.44
N ASN A 211 -8.39 -21.02 -16.30
CA ASN A 211 -7.94 -21.19 -17.69
C ASN A 211 -8.92 -21.89 -18.64
N MET A 212 -10.13 -22.25 -18.19
CA MET A 212 -11.19 -22.74 -19.06
C MET A 212 -11.90 -21.57 -19.74
N GLN A 213 -12.12 -21.65 -21.05
CA GLN A 213 -12.83 -20.63 -21.83
C GLN A 213 -14.35 -20.81 -21.67
N PHE A 214 -15.04 -19.73 -21.31
CA PHE A 214 -16.50 -19.67 -21.24
C PHE A 214 -17.06 -18.70 -22.27
N THR A 215 -18.38 -18.78 -22.49
CA THR A 215 -19.14 -17.69 -23.09
C THR A 215 -19.28 -16.53 -22.11
N GLU A 216 -19.61 -15.35 -22.63
CA GLU A 216 -19.82 -14.15 -21.82
C GLU A 216 -20.97 -14.33 -20.82
N GLU A 217 -22.06 -14.96 -21.25
CA GLU A 217 -23.25 -15.21 -20.44
C GLU A 217 -22.97 -16.17 -19.29
N GLU A 218 -22.22 -17.25 -19.55
CA GLU A 218 -21.79 -18.19 -18.52
C GLU A 218 -20.88 -17.51 -17.49
N TYR A 219 -19.87 -16.76 -17.96
CA TYR A 219 -18.95 -16.05 -17.08
C TYR A 219 -19.68 -15.05 -16.19
N LYS A 220 -20.55 -14.20 -16.78
CA LYS A 220 -21.32 -13.19 -16.04
C LYS A 220 -22.26 -13.80 -15.02
N LYS A 221 -22.76 -15.03 -15.25
CA LYS A 221 -23.56 -15.77 -14.27
C LYS A 221 -22.72 -16.34 -13.13
N LEU A 222 -21.52 -16.83 -13.43
CA LEU A 222 -20.63 -17.49 -12.46
C LEU A 222 -19.87 -16.50 -11.57
N LYS A 223 -19.40 -15.38 -12.12
CA LYS A 223 -18.61 -14.36 -11.41
C LYS A 223 -19.20 -13.95 -10.05
N PRO A 224 -20.44 -13.44 -9.96
CA PRO A 224 -20.98 -12.99 -8.67
C PRO A 224 -21.13 -14.11 -7.64
N MET A 225 -21.45 -15.33 -8.10
CA MET A 225 -21.54 -16.51 -7.23
C MET A 225 -20.18 -16.84 -6.61
N ILE A 226 -19.12 -16.90 -7.43
CA ILE A 226 -17.76 -17.22 -6.99
C ILE A 226 -17.23 -16.14 -6.04
N LEU A 227 -17.40 -14.86 -6.38
CA LEU A 227 -16.91 -13.75 -5.55
C LEU A 227 -17.63 -13.69 -4.20
N LYS A 228 -18.93 -13.95 -4.16
CA LYS A 228 -19.68 -14.02 -2.91
C LYS A 228 -19.18 -15.16 -2.03
N GLU A 229 -19.02 -16.35 -2.59
CA GLU A 229 -18.51 -17.51 -1.85
C GLU A 229 -17.09 -17.25 -1.31
N TYR A 230 -16.24 -16.60 -2.11
CA TYR A 230 -14.92 -16.16 -1.68
C TYR A 230 -14.97 -15.23 -0.46
N ILE A 231 -15.83 -14.22 -0.47
CA ILE A 231 -15.93 -13.28 0.65
C ILE A 231 -16.50 -13.97 1.89
N ASP A 232 -17.48 -14.85 1.75
CA ASP A 232 -18.09 -15.60 2.85
C ASP A 232 -17.08 -16.54 3.55
N GLN A 233 -16.05 -17.02 2.85
CA GLN A 233 -15.01 -17.87 3.45
C GLN A 233 -13.87 -17.10 4.13
N LEU A 234 -13.71 -15.79 3.90
CA LEU A 234 -12.58 -15.01 4.45
C LEU A 234 -12.50 -15.02 5.98
N GLN A 235 -13.64 -15.21 6.67
CA GLN A 235 -13.72 -15.29 8.12
C GLN A 235 -13.41 -16.69 8.67
N LYS A 236 -13.28 -17.70 7.81
CA LYS A 236 -12.97 -19.08 8.21
C LYS A 236 -11.45 -19.21 8.44
N PRO A 237 -11.01 -20.01 9.42
CA PRO A 237 -9.58 -20.23 9.69
C PRO A 237 -8.81 -20.69 8.44
N ASP A 238 -9.40 -21.63 7.70
CA ASP A 238 -8.82 -22.31 6.53
C ASP A 238 -9.40 -21.81 5.19
N GLY A 239 -10.06 -20.65 5.20
CA GLY A 239 -10.57 -20.04 3.97
C GLY A 239 -9.44 -19.64 3.03
N PHE A 240 -9.62 -19.86 1.73
CA PHE A 240 -8.71 -19.37 0.69
C PHE A 240 -8.70 -17.83 0.70
N ARG A 241 -7.50 -17.21 0.79
CA ARG A 241 -7.36 -15.74 0.89
C ARG A 241 -6.70 -15.15 -0.34
N PHE A 242 -5.61 -15.74 -0.80
CA PHE A 242 -4.84 -15.22 -1.92
C PHE A 242 -4.43 -16.32 -2.88
N VAL A 243 -4.22 -15.99 -4.15
CA VAL A 243 -3.65 -16.92 -5.15
C VAL A 243 -2.31 -17.49 -4.76
N SER A 244 -1.54 -16.79 -3.91
CA SER A 244 -0.29 -17.30 -3.36
C SER A 244 -0.47 -18.48 -2.40
N ASP A 245 -1.71 -18.77 -1.98
CA ASP A 245 -2.06 -19.91 -1.14
C ASP A 245 -2.30 -21.21 -1.95
N LEU A 246 -2.32 -21.16 -3.30
CA LEU A 246 -2.53 -22.30 -4.21
C LEU A 246 -1.21 -22.89 -4.72
#